data_AF-A0A139N9V3-F1
#
_entry.id   AF-A0A139N9V3-F1
#
_cell.length_a   1.000
_cell.length_b   1.000
_cell.length_c   1.000
_cell.angle_alpha   90.00
_cell.angle_beta   90.00
_cell.angle_gamma   90.00
#
_symmetry.space_group_name_H-M   'P 1'
#
loop_
_entity.id
_entity.type
_entity.pdbx_description
1 polymer ?
#
loop_
_entity_poly.entity_id
_entity_poly.type
_entity_poly.pdbx_seq_one_letter_code
_entity_poly.pdbx_strand_id
1 'polypeptide(L)'
;MKKVKKLGLYDYVDPKRVLVSQATGFQKPEKEIFNLAAEQFDMNPATTLYVGDSYDNDVVGAFNGGWHSMWFNHRGRSLKPGIKPVYDVAIDNFEQLFGAVKVLFDLPDNKFIFDVNDKKNPILEMGINNGLMMAAERLLESNMSIDKVVILLRLDKQQEKVLRLKYARNN
;
A
#
# COMPACT_ATOMS: atom_id res chain seq x y z
N MET A 1 -9.26 10.03 -19.76
CA MET A 1 -8.10 9.79 -20.64
C MET A 1 -7.00 10.85 -20.57
N LYS A 2 -7.30 12.17 -20.58
CA LYS A 2 -6.27 13.24 -20.58
C LYS A 2 -5.25 13.16 -19.41
N LYS A 3 -5.67 12.77 -18.20
CA LYS A 3 -4.80 12.68 -17.01
C LYS A 3 -3.77 11.54 -17.09
N VAL A 4 -4.20 10.34 -17.50
CA VAL A 4 -3.33 9.14 -17.60
C VAL A 4 -2.21 9.37 -18.62
N LYS A 5 -2.57 9.90 -19.80
CA LYS A 5 -1.61 10.25 -20.85
C LYS A 5 -0.65 11.36 -20.42
N LYS A 6 -1.14 12.39 -19.72
CA LYS A 6 -0.31 13.52 -19.26
C LYS A 6 0.73 13.11 -18.19
N LEU A 7 0.42 12.08 -17.42
CA LEU A 7 1.30 11.55 -16.37
C LEU A 7 2.26 10.46 -16.88
N GLY A 8 2.26 10.13 -18.17
CA GLY A 8 3.13 9.08 -18.73
C GLY A 8 2.83 7.67 -18.21
N LEU A 9 1.64 7.43 -17.65
CA LEU A 9 1.34 6.15 -16.99
C LEU A 9 1.33 4.96 -17.96
N TYR A 10 1.15 5.21 -19.27
CA TYR A 10 1.20 4.16 -20.28
C TYR A 10 2.61 3.60 -20.51
N ASP A 11 3.65 4.26 -19.99
CA ASP A 11 5.00 3.72 -20.00
C ASP A 11 5.18 2.57 -18.99
N TYR A 12 4.26 2.46 -18.02
CA TYR A 12 4.30 1.49 -16.93
C TYR A 12 3.13 0.50 -16.94
N VAL A 13 1.99 0.88 -17.51
CA VAL A 13 0.76 0.08 -17.53
C VAL A 13 0.23 0.00 -18.95
N ASP A 14 -0.03 -1.23 -19.43
CA ASP A 14 -0.69 -1.44 -20.72
C ASP A 14 -2.00 -0.64 -20.77
N PRO A 15 -2.23 0.20 -21.81
CA PRO A 15 -3.48 0.94 -21.97
C PRO A 15 -4.75 0.08 -21.88
N LYS A 16 -4.70 -1.19 -22.27
CA LYS A 16 -5.82 -2.15 -22.15
C LYS A 16 -6.12 -2.54 -20.70
N ARG A 17 -5.14 -2.38 -19.80
CA ARG A 17 -5.23 -2.59 -18.35
C ARG A 17 -5.58 -1.32 -17.58
N VAL A 18 -6.14 -0.31 -18.26
CA VAL A 18 -6.62 0.93 -17.63
C VAL A 18 -8.13 1.00 -17.74
N LEU A 19 -8.80 1.07 -16.59
CA LEU A 19 -10.24 1.23 -16.48
C LEU A 19 -10.56 2.59 -15.85
N VAL A 20 -11.52 3.30 -16.45
CA VAL A 20 -11.94 4.64 -16.02
C VAL A 20 -13.42 4.59 -15.66
N SER A 21 -13.75 4.73 -14.37
CA SER A 21 -15.12 4.58 -13.83
C SER A 21 -16.17 5.44 -14.55
N GLN A 22 -15.86 6.70 -14.87
CA GLN A 22 -16.78 7.57 -15.62
C GLN A 22 -17.19 7.02 -17.00
N ALA A 23 -16.39 6.13 -17.60
CA ALA A 23 -16.68 5.53 -18.90
C ALA A 23 -17.49 4.23 -18.79
N THR A 24 -17.59 3.63 -17.61
CA THR A 24 -18.22 2.31 -17.40
C THR A 24 -19.64 2.41 -16.85
N GLY A 25 -20.03 3.57 -16.29
CA GLY A 25 -21.32 3.77 -15.63
C GLY A 25 -21.35 3.29 -14.17
N PHE A 26 -20.29 2.63 -13.71
CA PHE A 26 -20.12 2.21 -12.32
C PHE A 26 -19.02 3.01 -11.64
N GLN A 27 -19.16 3.23 -10.34
CA GLN A 27 -18.17 3.95 -9.54
C GLN A 27 -17.85 3.21 -8.26
N LYS A 28 -16.62 3.37 -7.78
CA LYS A 28 -16.26 2.91 -6.44
C LYS A 28 -17.15 3.61 -5.40
N PRO A 29 -17.68 2.89 -4.39
CA PRO A 29 -17.36 1.51 -3.98
C PRO A 29 -18.27 0.40 -4.55
N GLU A 30 -19.05 0.65 -5.60
CA GLU A 30 -19.92 -0.36 -6.22
C GLU A 30 -19.09 -1.57 -6.65
N LYS A 31 -19.50 -2.79 -6.26
CA LYS A 31 -18.74 -4.02 -6.56
C LYS A 31 -18.58 -4.25 -8.07
N GLU A 32 -19.48 -3.70 -8.87
CA GLU A 32 -19.55 -3.81 -10.32
C GLU A 32 -18.28 -3.27 -10.99
N ILE A 33 -17.66 -2.21 -10.44
CA ILE A 33 -16.41 -1.69 -11.00
C ILE A 33 -15.22 -2.63 -10.75
N PHE A 34 -15.23 -3.36 -9.64
CA PHE A 34 -14.21 -4.36 -9.29
C PHE A 34 -14.42 -5.65 -10.10
N ASN A 35 -15.67 -6.10 -10.26
CA ASN A 35 -16.01 -7.24 -11.11
C ASN A 35 -15.64 -6.98 -12.56
N LEU A 36 -15.93 -5.78 -13.07
CA LEU A 36 -15.55 -5.37 -14.42
C LEU A 36 -14.03 -5.37 -14.60
N ALA A 37 -13.27 -4.90 -13.60
CA ALA A 37 -11.82 -4.98 -13.63
C ALA A 37 -11.31 -6.43 -13.61
N ALA A 38 -11.93 -7.30 -12.80
CA ALA A 38 -11.60 -8.72 -12.74
C ALA A 38 -11.77 -9.39 -14.11
N GLU A 39 -12.92 -9.16 -14.74
CA GLU A 39 -13.26 -9.70 -16.05
C GLU A 39 -12.37 -9.13 -17.16
N GLN A 40 -12.24 -7.81 -17.25
CA GLN A 40 -11.49 -7.15 -18.32
C GLN A 40 -9.99 -7.47 -18.28
N PHE A 41 -9.44 -7.67 -17.08
CA PHE A 41 -8.00 -7.89 -16.89
C PHE A 41 -7.62 -9.36 -16.64
N ASP A 42 -8.59 -10.27 -16.69
CA ASP A 42 -8.43 -11.70 -16.39
C ASP A 42 -7.77 -11.94 -15.02
N MET A 43 -8.32 -11.28 -14.00
CA MET A 43 -7.82 -11.32 -12.62
C MET A 43 -8.74 -12.14 -11.73
N ASN A 44 -8.14 -12.98 -10.88
CA ASN A 44 -8.86 -13.65 -9.80
C ASN A 44 -8.83 -12.78 -8.52
N PRO A 45 -9.98 -12.30 -8.01
CA PRO A 45 -10.06 -11.47 -6.81
C PRO A 45 -9.32 -12.06 -5.59
N ALA A 46 -9.39 -13.39 -5.40
CA ALA A 46 -8.76 -14.09 -4.28
C ALA A 46 -7.21 -14.09 -4.34
N THR A 47 -6.65 -13.71 -5.48
CA THR A 47 -5.20 -13.60 -5.71
C THR A 47 -4.83 -12.21 -6.21
N THR A 48 -5.70 -11.22 -6.03
CA THR A 48 -5.45 -9.86 -6.52
C THR A 48 -5.46 -8.87 -5.37
N LEU A 49 -4.39 -8.08 -5.28
CA LEU A 49 -4.25 -7.00 -4.30
C LEU A 49 -4.67 -5.67 -4.91
N TYR A 50 -5.68 -5.04 -4.32
CA TYR A 50 -6.06 -3.66 -4.62
C TYR A 50 -5.30 -2.70 -3.69
N VAL A 51 -4.70 -1.64 -4.25
CA VAL A 51 -4.03 -0.59 -3.47
C VAL A 51 -4.73 0.75 -3.70
N GLY A 52 -5.17 1.41 -2.64
CA GLY A 52 -5.90 2.69 -2.73
C GLY A 52 -5.85 3.53 -1.46
N ASP A 53 -6.07 4.84 -1.58
CA ASP A 53 -5.96 5.81 -0.47
C ASP A 53 -7.31 6.15 0.20
N SER A 54 -8.43 5.88 -0.48
CA SER A 54 -9.78 6.10 0.03
C SER A 54 -10.29 4.86 0.74
N TYR A 55 -10.46 4.92 2.06
CA TYR A 55 -11.02 3.79 2.79
C TYR A 55 -12.42 3.40 2.29
N ASP A 56 -13.33 4.37 2.18
CA ASP A 56 -14.71 4.10 1.80
C ASP A 56 -14.87 3.66 0.34
N ASN A 57 -14.08 4.23 -0.60
CA ASN A 57 -14.22 3.91 -2.02
C ASN A 57 -13.35 2.72 -2.44
N ASP A 58 -12.11 2.67 -1.98
CA ASP A 58 -11.12 1.68 -2.43
C ASP A 58 -11.17 0.43 -1.57
N VAL A 59 -10.98 0.58 -0.26
CA VAL A 59 -10.83 -0.56 0.68
C VAL A 59 -12.15 -1.29 0.85
N VAL A 60 -13.22 -0.57 1.18
CA VAL A 60 -14.55 -1.17 1.34
C VAL A 60 -15.06 -1.72 0.01
N GLY A 61 -14.81 -1.04 -1.10
CA GLY A 61 -15.18 -1.51 -2.43
C GLY A 61 -14.48 -2.82 -2.81
N ALA A 62 -13.16 -2.88 -2.63
CA ALA A 62 -12.35 -4.08 -2.88
C ALA A 62 -12.81 -5.24 -2.00
N PHE A 63 -13.00 -5.00 -0.70
CA PHE A 63 -13.50 -5.99 0.25
C PHE A 63 -14.87 -6.57 -0.19
N ASN A 64 -15.81 -5.71 -0.59
CA ASN A 64 -17.12 -6.15 -1.08
C ASN A 64 -17.06 -6.89 -2.41
N GLY A 65 -16.04 -6.62 -3.23
CA GLY A 65 -15.74 -7.38 -4.45
C GLY A 65 -15.01 -8.69 -4.22
N GLY A 66 -14.63 -9.02 -2.98
CA GLY A 66 -13.85 -10.21 -2.64
C GLY A 66 -12.35 -10.10 -2.97
N TRP A 67 -11.85 -8.87 -3.13
CA TRP A 67 -10.44 -8.60 -3.40
C TRP A 67 -9.67 -8.41 -2.09
N HIS A 68 -8.39 -8.75 -2.11
CA HIS A 68 -7.47 -8.29 -1.07
C HIS A 68 -7.21 -6.79 -1.22
N SER A 69 -6.98 -6.10 -0.12
CA SER A 69 -6.77 -4.65 -0.12
C SER A 69 -5.67 -4.18 0.82
N MET A 70 -4.84 -3.28 0.28
CA MET A 70 -3.85 -2.51 1.01
C MET A 70 -4.30 -1.05 1.07
N TRP A 71 -4.55 -0.57 2.27
CA TRP A 71 -4.91 0.82 2.51
C TRP A 71 -3.67 1.71 2.55
N PHE A 72 -3.53 2.59 1.56
CA PHE A 72 -2.48 3.59 1.50
C PHE A 72 -2.88 4.87 2.25
N ASN A 73 -2.78 4.84 3.57
CA ASN A 73 -3.18 5.91 4.47
C ASN A 73 -2.11 7.01 4.63
N HIS A 74 -1.56 7.48 3.51
CA HIS A 74 -0.51 8.52 3.50
C HIS A 74 -0.96 9.88 4.05
N ARG A 75 -2.27 10.05 4.28
CA ARG A 75 -2.87 11.26 4.87
C ARG A 75 -3.19 11.12 6.36
N GLY A 76 -2.91 9.97 6.99
CA GLY A 76 -3.19 9.75 8.41
C GLY A 76 -4.66 9.88 8.80
N ARG A 77 -5.57 9.42 7.92
CA ARG A 77 -7.00 9.41 8.20
C ARG A 77 -7.31 8.37 9.28
N SER A 78 -8.21 8.71 10.18
CA SER A 78 -8.76 7.78 11.17
C SER A 78 -10.09 7.23 10.69
N LEU A 79 -10.38 5.98 11.02
CA LEU A 79 -11.70 5.40 10.80
C LEU A 79 -12.72 5.98 11.80
N LYS A 80 -13.99 5.99 11.40
CA LYS A 80 -15.08 6.37 12.31
C LYS A 80 -15.13 5.39 13.49
N PRO A 81 -15.43 5.86 14.72
CA PRO A 81 -15.58 4.97 15.87
C PRO A 81 -16.58 3.85 15.60
N GLY A 82 -16.25 2.62 16.02
CA GLY A 82 -17.11 1.45 15.85
C GLY A 82 -17.00 0.74 14.49
N ILE A 83 -16.25 1.29 13.53
CA ILE A 83 -15.97 0.59 12.26
C ILE A 83 -14.87 -0.44 12.48
N LYS A 84 -15.17 -1.70 12.17
CA LYS A 84 -14.16 -2.74 12.07
C LYS A 84 -13.38 -2.54 10.76
N PRO A 85 -12.04 -2.43 10.79
CA PRO A 85 -11.23 -2.33 9.59
C PRO A 85 -11.41 -3.55 8.67
N VAL A 86 -11.49 -3.33 7.36
CA VAL A 86 -11.67 -4.39 6.34
C VAL A 86 -10.53 -4.46 5.30
N TYR A 87 -9.35 -3.91 5.62
CA TYR A 87 -8.13 -4.09 4.82
C TYR A 87 -7.30 -5.28 5.33
N ASP A 88 -6.49 -5.86 4.46
CA ASP A 88 -5.47 -6.84 4.85
C ASP A 88 -4.25 -6.13 5.46
N VAL A 89 -3.87 -4.98 4.90
CA VAL A 89 -2.66 -4.23 5.28
C VAL A 89 -2.93 -2.73 5.22
N ALA A 90 -2.36 -1.97 6.15
CA ALA A 90 -2.31 -0.51 6.07
C ALA A 90 -0.86 -0.03 6.05
N ILE A 91 -0.57 0.90 5.14
CA ILE A 91 0.73 1.56 4.99
C ILE A 91 0.50 3.07 4.85
N ASP A 92 1.50 3.89 5.14
CA ASP A 92 1.35 5.36 5.09
C ASP A 92 2.45 6.10 4.32
N ASN A 93 3.39 5.40 3.68
CA ASN A 93 4.40 6.00 2.82
C ASN A 93 4.80 5.08 1.65
N PHE A 94 5.43 5.68 0.64
CA PHE A 94 5.77 4.99 -0.61
C PHE A 94 6.84 3.92 -0.43
N GLU A 95 7.70 4.07 0.56
CA GLU A 95 8.77 3.15 0.84
C GLU A 95 8.26 1.87 1.52
N GLN A 96 7.26 1.98 2.40
CA GLN A 96 6.49 0.83 2.88
C GLN A 96 5.77 0.12 1.73
N LEU A 97 5.17 0.86 0.78
CA LEU A 97 4.59 0.27 -0.43
C LEU A 97 5.63 -0.51 -1.21
N PHE A 98 6.79 0.11 -1.48
CA PHE A 98 7.89 -0.52 -2.21
C PHE A 98 8.40 -1.78 -1.50
N GLY A 99 8.61 -1.71 -0.17
CA GLY A 99 9.05 -2.84 0.64
C GLY A 99 8.03 -3.99 0.67
N ALA A 100 6.75 -3.67 0.82
CA ALA A 100 5.66 -4.64 0.78
C ALA A 100 5.54 -5.32 -0.59
N VAL A 101 5.55 -4.53 -1.67
CA VAL A 101 5.52 -5.04 -3.05
C VAL A 101 6.72 -5.94 -3.31
N LYS A 102 7.94 -5.50 -2.97
CA LYS A 102 9.14 -6.30 -3.16
C LYS A 102 9.03 -7.67 -2.48
N VAL A 103 8.58 -7.71 -1.23
CA VAL A 103 8.35 -8.98 -0.53
C VAL A 103 7.29 -9.84 -1.21
N LEU A 104 6.16 -9.26 -1.62
CA LEU A 104 5.09 -10.01 -2.28
C LEU A 104 5.54 -10.66 -3.59
N PHE A 105 6.45 -10.02 -4.34
CA PHE A 105 6.95 -10.51 -5.63
C PHE A 105 8.24 -11.34 -5.53
N ASP A 106 9.04 -11.19 -4.48
CA ASP A 106 10.28 -11.96 -4.27
C ASP A 106 10.03 -13.31 -3.57
N LEU A 107 8.79 -13.60 -3.13
CA LEU A 107 8.44 -14.89 -2.52
C LEU A 107 8.31 -16.01 -3.57
N PRO A 108 8.82 -17.23 -3.28
CA PRO A 108 8.61 -18.38 -4.16
C PRO A 108 7.10 -18.60 -4.42
N ASP A 109 6.78 -18.97 -5.67
CA ASP A 109 5.42 -19.34 -6.13
C ASP A 109 4.36 -18.23 -6.07
N ASN A 110 4.73 -16.95 -6.02
CA ASN A 110 3.79 -15.83 -5.86
C ASN A 110 2.81 -16.06 -4.70
N LYS A 111 3.28 -16.73 -3.63
CA LYS A 111 2.42 -17.11 -2.51
C LYS A 111 1.84 -15.84 -1.89
N PHE A 112 0.57 -15.56 -2.21
CA PHE A 112 -0.14 -14.40 -1.70
C PHE A 112 -0.15 -14.49 -0.17
N ILE A 113 0.40 -13.44 0.45
CA ILE A 113 0.56 -13.34 1.90
C ILE A 113 -0.80 -13.25 2.62
N PHE A 114 -1.87 -12.99 1.89
CA PHE A 114 -3.20 -12.81 2.45
C PHE A 114 -3.91 -14.16 2.65
N ASP A 115 -3.29 -15.09 3.39
CA ASP A 115 -4.11 -16.09 4.07
C ASP A 115 -4.93 -15.32 5.11
N VAL A 116 -6.25 -15.29 4.93
CA VAL A 116 -7.20 -14.67 5.88
C VAL A 116 -7.06 -15.19 7.32
N ASN A 117 -6.36 -16.31 7.52
CA ASN A 117 -6.03 -16.87 8.82
C ASN A 117 -4.63 -16.49 9.34
N ASP A 118 -3.72 -15.98 8.49
CA ASP A 118 -2.38 -15.54 8.87
C ASP A 118 -2.35 -14.03 9.12
N LYS A 119 -2.88 -13.63 10.29
CA LYS A 119 -2.95 -12.22 10.72
C LYS A 119 -1.59 -11.60 11.06
N LYS A 120 -0.49 -12.33 10.92
CA LYS A 120 0.88 -11.89 11.24
C LYS A 120 1.86 -12.55 10.28
N ASN A 121 1.79 -12.21 8.99
CA ASN A 121 2.81 -12.65 8.07
C ASN A 121 4.15 -11.93 8.37
N PRO A 122 5.15 -12.62 8.94
CA PRO A 122 6.37 -11.98 9.41
C PRO A 122 7.25 -11.46 8.26
N ILE A 123 7.09 -12.02 7.05
CA ILE A 123 7.87 -11.62 5.88
C ILE A 123 7.36 -10.27 5.35
N LEU A 124 6.04 -10.10 5.26
CA LEU A 124 5.44 -8.82 4.88
C LEU A 124 5.76 -7.73 5.90
N GLU A 125 5.64 -8.03 7.19
CA GLU A 125 6.00 -7.10 8.25
C GLU A 125 7.48 -6.69 8.13
N MET A 126 8.38 -7.64 7.87
CA MET A 126 9.78 -7.36 7.57
C MET A 126 9.96 -6.46 6.34
N GLY A 127 9.21 -6.69 5.26
CA GLY A 127 9.25 -5.85 4.05
C GLY A 127 8.82 -4.41 4.30
N ILE A 128 7.69 -4.22 4.99
CA ILE A 128 7.17 -2.91 5.39
C ILE A 128 8.20 -2.18 6.27
N ASN A 129 8.73 -2.87 7.29
CA ASN A 129 9.73 -2.32 8.19
C ASN A 129 11.02 -1.95 7.45
N ASN A 130 11.51 -2.81 6.56
CA ASN A 130 12.71 -2.52 5.76
C ASN A 130 12.50 -1.29 4.87
N GLY A 131 11.34 -1.19 4.20
CA GLY A 131 10.97 -0.01 3.42
C GLY A 131 10.99 1.27 4.26
N LEU A 132 10.37 1.22 5.43
CA LEU A 132 10.32 2.35 6.36
C LEU A 132 11.72 2.79 6.84
N MET A 133 12.58 1.83 7.17
CA MET A 133 13.96 2.11 7.59
C MET A 133 14.80 2.68 6.44
N MET A 134 14.62 2.21 5.21
CA MET A 134 15.25 2.79 4.02
C MET A 134 14.83 4.25 3.80
N ALA A 135 13.54 4.56 3.99
CA ALA A 135 13.03 5.93 3.91
C ALA A 135 13.71 6.82 4.97
N ALA A 136 13.81 6.31 6.20
CA ALA A 136 14.42 7.02 7.31
C ALA A 136 15.89 7.35 7.02
N GLU A 137 16.64 6.39 6.51
CA GLU A 137 18.05 6.58 6.16
C GLU A 137 18.24 7.63 5.07
N ARG A 138 17.45 7.59 3.99
CA ARG A 138 17.50 8.61 2.93
C ARG A 138 17.21 10.02 3.44
N LEU A 139 16.25 10.17 4.36
CA LEU A 139 15.94 11.47 4.95
C LEU A 139 17.07 11.96 5.85
N LEU A 140 17.67 11.08 6.65
CA LEU A 140 18.84 11.43 7.47
C LEU A 140 20.03 11.87 6.61
N GLU A 141 20.31 11.14 5.51
CA GLU A 141 21.35 11.49 4.53
C GLU A 141 21.07 12.84 3.84
N SER A 142 19.81 13.26 3.75
CA SER A 142 19.42 14.58 3.25
C SER A 142 19.60 15.72 4.29
N ASN A 143 20.28 15.45 5.41
CA ASN A 143 20.46 16.32 6.58
C ASN A 143 19.18 16.63 7.37
N MET A 144 18.12 15.81 7.25
CA MET A 144 16.97 15.92 8.14
C MET A 144 17.34 15.43 9.54
N SER A 145 16.93 16.15 10.59
CA SER A 145 17.19 15.71 11.97
C SER A 145 16.41 14.42 12.28
N ILE A 146 17.01 13.56 13.11
CA ILE A 146 16.39 12.30 13.51
C ILE A 146 15.01 12.48 14.14
N ASP A 147 14.80 13.55 14.92
CA ASP A 147 13.51 13.84 15.53
C ASP A 147 12.44 14.14 14.47
N LYS A 148 12.81 14.86 13.40
CA LYS A 148 11.91 15.13 12.27
C LYS A 148 11.59 13.85 11.50
N VAL A 149 12.57 12.98 11.30
CA VAL A 149 12.38 11.69 10.60
C VAL A 149 11.43 10.78 11.38
N VAL A 150 11.63 10.65 12.70
CA VAL A 150 10.77 9.85 13.58
C VAL A 150 9.33 10.32 13.51
N ILE A 151 9.10 11.64 13.56
CA ILE A 151 7.75 12.22 13.46
C ILE A 151 7.15 12.00 12.07
N LEU A 152 7.92 12.30 11.01
CA LEU A 152 7.43 12.26 9.63
C LEU A 152 7.02 10.85 9.21
N LEU A 153 7.83 9.86 9.56
CA LEU A 153 7.60 8.46 9.22
C LEU A 153 6.84 7.69 10.30
N ARG A 154 6.43 8.36 11.38
CA ARG A 154 5.72 7.79 12.53
C ARG A 154 6.41 6.53 13.07
N LEU A 155 7.73 6.60 13.21
CA LEU A 155 8.53 5.48 13.65
C LEU A 155 8.16 5.07 15.08
N ASP A 156 8.13 3.77 15.34
CA ASP A 156 7.96 3.26 16.68
C ASP A 156 9.25 3.41 17.52
N LYS A 157 9.15 3.12 18.82
CA LYS A 157 10.28 3.26 19.77
C LYS A 157 11.46 2.35 19.41
N GLN A 158 11.21 1.18 18.84
CA GLN A 158 12.26 0.24 18.46
C GLN A 158 13.00 0.75 17.21
N GLN A 159 12.29 1.21 16.19
CA GLN A 159 12.82 1.82 14.98
C GLN A 159 13.63 3.08 15.30
N GLU A 160 13.08 3.98 16.13
CA GLU A 160 13.78 5.16 16.62
C GLU A 160 15.08 4.80 17.33
N LYS A 161 15.04 3.81 18.25
CA LYS A 161 16.23 3.36 18.98
C LYS A 161 17.31 2.85 18.02
N VAL A 162 16.94 2.08 16.99
CA VAL A 162 17.89 1.59 15.98
C VAL A 162 18.55 2.74 15.23
N LEU A 163 17.77 3.74 14.78
CA LEU A 163 18.33 4.91 14.09
C LEU A 163 19.23 5.74 15.00
N ARG A 164 18.82 6.00 16.24
CA ARG A 164 19.61 6.78 17.19
C ARG A 164 20.95 6.10 17.49
N LEU A 165 20.96 4.77 17.67
CA LEU A 165 22.21 4.03 17.86
C LEU A 165 23.12 4.09 16.64
N LYS A 166 22.55 3.99 15.42
CA LYS A 166 23.32 4.03 14.17
C LYS A 166 23.94 5.41 13.91
N TYR A 167 23.19 6.49 14.16
CA TYR A 167 23.59 7.85 13.81
C TYR A 167 24.18 8.66 14.98
N ALA A 168 24.17 8.15 16.22
CA ALA A 168 24.86 8.77 17.35
C ALA A 168 26.39 8.81 17.22
N ARG A 169 26.97 8.04 16.28
CA ARG A 169 28.42 7.97 16.03
C ARG A 169 28.93 9.00 15.01
N ASN A 170 28.05 9.79 14.41
CA ASN A 170 28.39 10.74 13.32
C ASN A 170 28.33 12.22 13.75
N ASN A 171 28.21 12.52 15.05
CA ASN A 171 28.27 13.87 15.62
C ASN A 171 29.47 14.01 16.57
#